data_AF-A0ABD1SJ75-F1
#
_entry.id   AF-A0ABD1SJ75-F1
#
_cell.length_a   1.000
_cell.length_b   1.000
_cell.length_c   1.000
_cell.angle_alpha   90.00
_cell.angle_beta   90.00
_cell.angle_gamma   90.00
#
_symmetry.space_group_name_H-M   'P 1'
#
loop_
_entity.id
_entity.type
_entity.pdbx_description
1 polymer ?
#
loop_
_entity_poly.entity_id
_entity_poly.type
_entity_poly.pdbx_seq_one_letter_code
_entity_poly.pdbx_strand_id
1 'polypeptide(L)'
;MAGSTLSQLSPAQPGHNFGEVLEVRNLIQSQGYFRGSCITDHVLDGVVHGDLALCALGGLINHLSRFKLDDVLRNGDIIPYEVYRGCLRMDGQTLVNLEIFSNNADGGPSGM
;
A
#
# COMPACT_ATOMS: atom_id res chain seq x y z
N MET A 1 4.56 -12.61 29.69
CA MET A 1 5.13 -11.35 29.18
C MET A 1 5.31 -11.51 27.67
N ALA A 2 4.36 -11.02 26.87
CA ALA A 2 4.49 -11.08 25.42
C ALA A 2 5.37 -9.92 24.96
N GLY A 3 6.55 -10.23 24.43
CA GLY A 3 7.47 -9.25 23.89
C GLY A 3 6.86 -8.63 22.63
N SER A 4 6.56 -7.34 22.69
CA SER A 4 6.27 -6.54 21.51
C SER A 4 7.53 -6.48 20.65
N THR A 5 7.57 -7.28 19.59
CA THR A 5 8.57 -7.09 18.54
C THR A 5 8.21 -5.80 17.81
N LEU A 6 8.76 -4.69 18.27
CA LEU A 6 8.82 -3.46 17.50
C LEU A 6 9.59 -3.79 16.21
N SER A 7 8.86 -4.02 15.12
CA SER A 7 9.42 -4.04 13.78
C SER A 7 10.10 -2.68 13.57
N GLN A 8 11.42 -2.63 13.76
CA GLN A 8 12.20 -1.45 13.46
C GLN A 8 12.15 -1.24 11.95
N LEU A 9 11.24 -0.39 11.50
CA LEU A 9 11.23 0.11 10.13
C LEU A 9 12.55 0.86 9.94
N SER A 10 13.37 0.44 8.99
CA SER A 10 14.55 1.21 8.60
C SER A 10 14.08 2.62 8.22
N PRO A 11 14.67 3.68 8.79
CA PRO A 11 14.32 5.05 8.42
C PRO A 11 14.51 5.21 6.92
N ALA A 12 13.43 5.53 6.19
CA ALA A 12 13.54 5.89 4.79
C ALA A 12 14.35 7.19 4.72
N GLN A 13 15.50 7.18 4.04
CA GLN A 13 16.29 8.40 3.89
C GLN A 13 15.47 9.44 3.10
N PRO A 14 15.20 10.63 3.68
CA PRO A 14 14.47 11.68 3.00
C PRO A 14 15.24 12.12 1.75
N GLY A 15 14.57 12.16 0.60
CA GLY A 15 15.08 12.78 -0.63
C GLY A 15 15.65 11.86 -1.70
N HIS A 16 15.95 10.59 -1.42
CA HIS A 16 16.48 9.66 -2.45
C HIS A 16 15.54 8.51 -2.83
N ASN A 17 14.48 8.28 -2.04
CA ASN A 17 13.60 7.12 -2.23
C ASN A 17 12.19 7.49 -2.72
N PHE A 18 11.82 8.76 -2.66
CA PHE A 18 10.52 9.26 -3.10
C PHE A 18 10.78 10.17 -4.30
N GLY A 19 10.64 9.59 -5.50
CA GLY A 19 10.83 10.33 -6.75
C GLY A 19 9.73 11.37 -6.96
N GLU A 20 10.01 12.38 -7.78
CA GLU A 20 9.00 13.34 -8.21
C GLU A 20 7.90 12.61 -9.00
N VAL A 21 6.66 13.11 -8.96
CA VAL A 21 5.50 12.53 -9.66
C VAL A 21 5.82 12.15 -11.11
N LEU A 22 6.51 13.05 -11.83
CA LEU A 22 6.90 12.82 -13.22
C LEU A 22 7.91 11.68 -13.37
N GLU A 23 8.87 11.58 -12.46
CA GLU A 23 9.87 10.50 -12.44
C GLU A 23 9.20 9.15 -12.19
N VAL A 24 8.25 9.07 -11.26
CA VAL A 24 7.51 7.85 -10.97
C VAL A 24 6.66 7.42 -12.17
N ARG A 25 6.01 8.37 -12.87
CA ARG A 25 5.28 8.07 -14.11
C ARG A 25 6.20 7.49 -15.19
N ASN A 26 7.34 8.15 -15.41
CA ASN A 26 8.33 7.70 -16.39
C ASN A 26 8.91 6.33 -16.02
N LEU A 27 9.15 6.07 -14.73
CA LEU A 27 9.60 4.78 -14.22
C LEU A 27 8.58 3.68 -14.54
N ILE A 28 7.32 3.88 -14.20
CA ILE A 28 6.24 2.92 -14.46
C ILE A 28 6.14 2.61 -15.95
N GLN A 29 6.15 3.64 -16.80
CA GLN A 29 6.07 3.47 -18.26
C GLN A 29 7.29 2.74 -18.82
N SER A 30 8.50 3.15 -18.43
CA SER A 30 9.75 2.56 -18.95
C SER A 30 9.95 1.11 -18.54
N GLN A 31 9.52 0.73 -17.33
CA GLN A 31 9.59 -0.65 -16.86
C GLN A 31 8.41 -1.53 -17.29
N GLY A 32 7.39 -0.91 -17.90
CA GLY A 32 6.16 -1.58 -18.30
C GLY A 32 5.40 -2.16 -17.10
N TYR A 33 5.44 -1.47 -15.96
CA TYR A 33 4.68 -1.86 -14.77
C TYR A 33 3.19 -1.63 -14.96
N PHE A 34 2.42 -2.48 -14.30
CA PHE A 34 0.97 -2.44 -14.24
C PHE A 34 0.28 -2.50 -15.60
N ARG A 35 0.75 -3.34 -16.53
CA ARG A 35 0.30 -3.36 -17.93
C ARG A 35 -1.22 -3.60 -18.10
N GLY A 36 -1.86 -4.27 -17.13
CA GLY A 36 -3.31 -4.50 -17.09
C GLY A 36 -4.12 -3.30 -16.59
N SER A 37 -3.50 -2.44 -15.80
CA SER A 37 -4.05 -1.18 -15.32
C SER A 37 -3.52 -0.06 -16.20
N CYS A 38 -4.33 0.48 -17.09
CA CYS A 38 -3.98 1.75 -17.71
C CYS A 38 -3.86 2.79 -16.58
N ILE A 39 -2.64 3.05 -16.09
CA ILE A 39 -2.31 4.22 -15.27
C ILE A 39 -2.33 5.44 -16.21
N THR A 40 -3.49 5.61 -16.78
CA THR A 40 -4.01 6.78 -17.43
C THR A 40 -4.68 7.56 -16.31
N ASP A 41 -4.81 8.87 -16.48
CA ASP A 41 -5.18 9.80 -15.40
C ASP A 41 -6.47 9.44 -14.64
N HIS A 42 -7.31 8.52 -15.15
CA HIS A 42 -8.50 8.00 -14.48
C HIS A 42 -8.24 7.21 -13.20
N VAL A 43 -7.10 6.52 -13.03
CA VAL A 43 -6.80 5.81 -11.75
C VAL A 43 -6.52 6.82 -10.62
N LEU A 44 -6.05 8.01 -10.96
CA LEU A 44 -5.85 9.09 -10.00
C LEU A 44 -7.03 10.08 -9.98
N ASP A 45 -7.98 9.93 -10.90
CA ASP A 45 -9.18 10.76 -10.95
C ASP A 45 -10.05 10.46 -9.73
N GLY A 46 -10.36 11.50 -8.96
CA GLY A 46 -11.05 11.38 -7.67
C GLY A 46 -10.16 11.04 -6.46
N VAL A 47 -8.84 10.81 -6.63
CA VAL A 47 -7.91 10.66 -5.50
C VAL A 47 -7.51 12.03 -4.97
N VAL A 48 -8.00 12.38 -3.78
CA VAL A 48 -7.81 13.70 -3.13
C VAL A 48 -6.33 14.15 -3.06
N HIS A 49 -5.39 13.20 -2.96
CA HIS A 49 -3.95 13.45 -2.95
C HIS A 49 -3.19 12.56 -3.94
N GLY A 50 -3.59 12.57 -5.22
CA GLY A 50 -3.01 11.73 -6.27
C GLY A 50 -1.47 11.79 -6.35
N ASP A 51 -0.89 13.00 -6.24
CA ASP A 51 0.57 13.18 -6.26
C ASP A 51 1.26 12.50 -5.07
N LEU A 52 0.69 12.60 -3.86
CA LEU A 52 1.23 11.94 -2.67
C LEU A 52 1.14 10.42 -2.80
N ALA A 53 0.01 9.91 -3.31
CA ALA A 53 -0.18 8.49 -3.56
C ALA A 53 0.85 7.97 -4.58
N LEU A 54 1.13 8.75 -5.63
CA LEU A 54 2.11 8.38 -6.64
C LEU A 54 3.55 8.41 -6.10
N CYS A 55 3.90 9.41 -5.29
CA CYS A 55 5.20 9.43 -4.59
C CYS A 55 5.37 8.21 -3.67
N ALA A 56 4.32 7.84 -2.92
CA ALA A 56 4.34 6.64 -2.08
C ALA A 56 4.50 5.35 -2.90
N LEU A 57 3.82 5.26 -4.04
CA LEU A 57 3.97 4.14 -4.99
C LEU A 57 5.41 4.06 -5.52
N GLY A 58 6.02 5.19 -5.88
CA GLY A 58 7.43 5.26 -6.28
C GLY A 58 8.37 4.70 -5.20
N GLY A 59 8.12 5.04 -3.93
CA GLY A 59 8.84 4.47 -2.79
C GLY A 59 8.69 2.96 -2.67
N LEU A 60 7.48 2.43 -2.87
CA LEU A 60 7.22 0.98 -2.89
C LEU A 60 7.96 0.30 -4.05
N ILE A 61 7.87 0.84 -5.28
CA ILE A 61 8.55 0.31 -6.47
C ILE A 61 10.06 0.24 -6.22
N ASN A 62 10.66 1.33 -5.74
CA ASN A 62 12.08 1.38 -5.42
C ASN A 62 12.46 0.36 -4.34
N HIS A 63 11.62 0.19 -3.32
CA HIS A 63 11.85 -0.80 -2.28
C HIS A 63 11.83 -2.24 -2.85
N LEU A 64 10.82 -2.59 -3.63
CA LEU A 64 10.71 -3.91 -4.27
C LEU A 64 11.86 -4.17 -5.24
N SER A 65 12.27 -3.16 -6.01
CA SER A 65 13.38 -3.27 -6.95
C SER A 65 14.71 -3.58 -6.25
N ARG A 66 14.97 -2.97 -5.09
CA ARG A 66 16.15 -3.30 -4.25
C ARG A 66 16.18 -4.76 -3.80
N PHE A 67 15.02 -5.37 -3.62
CA PHE A 67 14.87 -6.79 -3.29
C PHE A 67 14.72 -7.69 -4.52
N LYS A 68 14.72 -7.14 -5.74
CA LYS A 68 14.46 -7.85 -7.01
C LYS A 68 13.09 -8.56 -7.05
N LEU A 69 12.08 -7.91 -6.48
CA LEU A 69 10.69 -8.37 -6.41
C LEU A 69 9.75 -7.48 -7.24
N ASP A 70 10.30 -6.61 -8.09
CA ASP A 70 9.56 -5.64 -8.90
C ASP A 70 8.96 -6.25 -10.18
N ASP A 71 9.30 -7.49 -10.51
CA ASP A 71 8.71 -8.27 -11.61
C ASP A 71 7.21 -8.51 -11.42
N VAL A 72 6.76 -8.70 -10.17
CA VAL A 72 5.34 -8.86 -9.81
C VAL A 72 4.48 -7.68 -10.27
N LEU A 73 5.09 -6.48 -10.38
CA LEU A 73 4.37 -5.26 -10.72
C LEU A 73 3.98 -5.21 -12.20
N ARG A 74 4.68 -5.92 -13.09
CA ARG A 74 4.38 -5.91 -14.54
C ARG A 74 2.96 -6.36 -14.87
N ASN A 75 2.48 -7.36 -14.15
CA ASN A 75 1.14 -7.92 -14.30
C ASN A 75 0.21 -7.50 -13.15
N GLY A 76 0.64 -6.57 -12.30
CA GLY A 76 -0.19 -6.07 -11.21
C GLY A 76 -1.26 -5.11 -11.71
N ASP A 77 -2.38 -5.05 -10.99
CA ASP A 77 -3.39 -4.02 -11.18
C ASP A 77 -3.25 -2.94 -10.10
N ILE A 78 -3.56 -1.68 -10.44
CA ILE A 78 -3.69 -0.59 -9.48
C ILE A 78 -5.16 -0.20 -9.38
N ILE A 79 -5.66 -0.16 -8.15
CA ILE A 79 -7.03 0.23 -7.85
C ILE A 79 -7.00 1.33 -6.78
N PRO A 80 -7.78 2.41 -6.93
CA PRO A 80 -7.89 3.44 -5.91
C PRO A 80 -8.38 2.87 -4.58
N TYR A 81 -7.75 3.27 -3.49
CA TYR A 81 -8.21 2.91 -2.15
C TYR A 81 -9.40 3.79 -1.75
N GLU A 82 -10.61 3.24 -1.83
CA GLU A 82 -11.83 3.92 -1.44
C GLU A 82 -12.25 3.53 -0.01
N VAL A 83 -12.28 4.51 0.88
CA VAL A 83 -12.63 4.30 2.28
C VAL A 83 -14.15 4.43 2.46
N TYR A 84 -14.79 3.37 2.97
CA TYR A 84 -16.23 3.30 3.31
C TYR A 84 -17.23 3.46 2.16
N ARG A 85 -16.92 2.96 0.97
CA ARG A 85 -17.89 2.98 -0.13
C ARG A 85 -18.89 1.83 0.01
N GLY A 86 -20.08 2.15 0.50
CA GLY A 86 -21.20 1.19 0.61
C GLY A 86 -21.03 0.13 1.71
N CYS A 87 -20.11 0.32 2.66
CA CYS A 87 -19.86 -0.61 3.76
C CYS A 87 -19.94 0.08 5.13
N LEU A 88 -20.12 -0.72 6.20
CA LEU A 88 -20.13 -0.23 7.57
C LEU A 88 -18.75 0.34 7.94
N ARG A 89 -18.74 1.59 8.40
CA ARG A 89 -17.53 2.24 8.90
C ARG A 89 -17.18 1.72 10.29
N MET A 90 -16.00 1.11 10.40
CA MET A 90 -15.39 0.70 11.66
C MET A 90 -13.97 1.25 11.72
N ASP A 91 -13.68 2.05 12.74
CA ASP A 91 -12.32 2.53 12.99
C ASP A 91 -11.42 1.42 13.58
N GLY A 92 -10.12 1.68 13.63
CA GLY A 92 -9.14 0.71 14.12
C GLY A 92 -9.41 0.23 15.55
N GLN A 93 -9.87 1.11 16.44
CA GLN A 93 -10.17 0.74 17.83
C GLN A 93 -11.43 -0.13 17.89
N THR A 94 -12.45 0.18 17.09
CA THR A 94 -13.66 -0.64 16.98
C THR A 94 -13.34 -2.04 16.47
N LEU A 95 -12.49 -2.16 15.44
CA LEU A 95 -12.06 -3.47 14.91
C LEU A 95 -11.33 -4.32 15.97
N VAL A 96 -10.53 -3.68 16.84
CA VAL A 96 -9.83 -4.34 17.95
C VAL A 96 -10.79 -4.75 19.06
N ASN A 97 -11.66 -3.84 19.51
CA ASN A 97 -12.58 -4.09 20.62
C ASN A 97 -13.57 -5.22 20.33
N LEU A 98 -13.94 -5.38 19.06
CA LEU A 98 -14.86 -6.43 18.61
C LEU A 98 -14.12 -7.70 18.15
N GLU A 99 -12.79 -7.74 18.29
CA GLU A 99 -11.95 -8.89 17.97
C GLU A 99 -12.18 -9.45 16.54
N ILE A 100 -12.46 -8.56 15.58
CA ILE A 100 -12.94 -8.92 14.23
C ILE A 100 -11.96 -9.80 13.44
N PHE A 101 -10.65 -9.60 13.61
CA PHE A 101 -9.61 -10.33 12.87
C PHE A 101 -8.76 -11.26 13.75
N SER A 102 -8.85 -11.15 15.08
CA SER A 102 -8.03 -11.91 16.02
C SER A 102 -8.74 -12.00 17.37
N ASN A 103 -9.16 -13.21 17.73
CA ASN A 103 -9.78 -13.52 19.02
C ASN A 103 -8.70 -13.72 20.10
N ASN A 104 -8.89 -13.11 21.28
CA ASN A 104 -7.98 -13.25 22.41
C ASN A 104 -8.57 -14.07 23.57
N ALA A 105 -9.77 -14.64 23.41
CA ALA A 105 -10.41 -15.46 24.44
C ALA A 105 -9.68 -16.80 24.70
N ASP A 106 -9.12 -17.43 23.66
CA ASP A 106 -8.46 -18.74 23.75
C ASP A 106 -7.15 -18.85 22.95
N GLY A 107 -6.73 -17.79 22.25
CA GLY A 107 -5.50 -17.77 21.44
C GLY A 107 -5.57 -18.60 20.16
N GLY A 108 -6.76 -19.08 19.78
CA GLY A 108 -7.02 -19.78 18.53
C GLY A 108 -7.41 -18.83 17.39
N PRO A 109 -7.23 -19.23 16.12
CA PRO A 109 -7.63 -18.43 14.96
C PRO A 109 -9.15 -18.42 14.71
N SER A 110 -9.94 -19.10 15.55
CA SER A 110 -11.38 -19.31 15.33
C SER A 110 -12.17 -18.74 16.50
N GLY A 111 -12.90 -17.65 16.24
CA GLY A 111 -14.00 -17.15 17.06
C GLY A 111 -15.36 -17.41 16.41
N MET A 112 -15.50 -18.54 15.69
CA MET A 112 -16.74 -19.03 15.10
C MET A 112 -16.94 -20.50 15.45
#